data_AF-T1GUH7-F1
#
_entry.id   AF-T1GUH7-F1
#
_cell.length_a   1.000
_cell.length_b   1.000
_cell.length_c   1.000
_cell.angle_alpha   90.00
_cell.angle_beta   90.00
_cell.angle_gamma   90.00
#
_symmetry.space_group_name_H-M   'P 1'
#
loop_
_entity.id
_entity.type
_entity.pdbx_description
1 polymer ?
#
loop_
_entity_poly.entity_id
_entity_poly.type
_entity_poly.pdbx_seq_one_letter_code
_entity_poly.pdbx_strand_id
1 'polypeptide(L)'
;FTGDQELTPIGPQVNATEPDNSRTWSASSVVQVPAVRERHGDLLRCVAYHESYSAKSVSVEAKMDIKYAPTIRLIGAPSVDLEDENDSLTLRCISDANPPASIVWRRAGRSEIASLQETLILRPVSRRDAGLYTCQAQNTVGTSEQLSIQLDVK
;
A
#
# COMPACT_ATOMS: atom_id res chain seq x y z
N PHE A 1 6.59 7.92 20.25
CA PHE A 1 5.45 8.70 19.73
C PHE A 1 5.12 8.26 18.31
N THR A 2 3.84 8.31 17.94
CA THR A 2 3.38 8.29 16.53
C THR A 2 2.76 9.65 16.25
N GLY A 3 3.42 10.47 15.43
CA GLY A 3 3.12 11.91 15.37
C GLY A 3 3.34 12.57 16.75
N ASP A 4 2.31 13.22 17.27
CA ASP A 4 2.33 13.88 18.60
C ASP A 4 1.78 12.99 19.73
N GLN A 5 1.28 11.80 19.41
CA GLN A 5 0.71 10.88 20.40
C GLN A 5 1.79 10.01 21.05
N GLU A 6 1.86 10.01 22.37
CA GLU A 6 2.71 9.11 23.14
C GLU A 6 2.17 7.68 23.09
N LEU A 7 3.09 6.72 22.90
CA LEU A 7 2.75 5.30 22.90
C LEU A 7 2.94 4.74 24.30
N THR A 8 2.02 3.89 24.75
CA THR A 8 2.15 3.22 26.04
C THR A 8 3.29 2.19 25.99
N PRO A 9 4.29 2.30 26.87
CA PRO A 9 5.38 1.32 26.94
C PRO A 9 4.88 0.00 27.53
N ILE A 10 5.49 -1.11 27.09
CA ILE A 10 5.14 -2.46 27.58
C ILE A 10 5.69 -2.75 28.99
N GLY A 11 6.52 -1.85 29.52
CA GLY A 11 7.14 -1.99 30.82
C GLY A 11 7.81 -0.70 31.26
N PRO A 12 8.39 -0.68 32.48
CA PRO A 12 9.15 0.47 32.95
C PRO A 12 10.39 0.67 32.08
N GLN A 13 10.80 1.93 31.94
CA GLN A 13 12.06 2.28 31.31
C GLN A 13 13.23 1.70 32.11
N VAL A 14 14.25 1.22 31.41
CA VAL A 14 15.45 0.63 31.99
C VAL A 14 16.65 1.53 31.71
N ASN A 15 17.50 1.74 32.71
CA ASN A 15 18.75 2.46 32.57
C ASN A 15 19.92 1.52 32.90
N ALA A 16 20.93 1.47 32.05
CA ALA A 16 22.13 0.66 32.25
C ALA A 16 23.37 1.40 31.75
N THR A 17 24.55 1.06 32.26
CA THR A 17 25.81 1.56 31.70
C THR A 17 26.01 1.01 30.28
N GLU A 18 26.50 1.82 29.34
CA GLU A 18 26.74 1.35 27.98
C GLU A 18 27.82 0.26 27.92
N PRO A 19 27.67 -0.78 27.07
CA PRO A 19 28.63 -1.88 26.97
C PRO A 19 30.04 -1.42 26.58
N ASP A 20 30.12 -0.44 25.68
CA ASP A 20 31.38 0.01 25.09
C ASP A 20 32.00 1.21 25.83
N ASN A 21 31.26 1.82 26.77
CA ASN A 21 31.72 2.99 27.52
C ASN A 21 31.13 3.04 28.92
N SER A 22 31.96 2.73 29.91
CA SER A 22 31.54 2.68 31.31
C SER A 22 31.20 4.04 31.95
N ARG A 23 31.39 5.15 31.22
CA ARG A 23 31.08 6.52 31.68
C ARG A 23 29.75 7.05 31.16
N THR A 24 29.08 6.33 30.25
CA THR A 24 27.81 6.71 29.66
C THR A 24 26.70 5.75 30.08
N TRP A 25 25.46 6.24 30.03
CA TRP A 25 24.27 5.49 30.38
C TRP A 25 23.37 5.36 29.16
N SER A 26 22.84 4.15 28.94
CA SER A 26 21.80 3.86 27.98
C SER A 26 20.45 3.78 28.70
N ALA A 27 19.50 4.56 28.19
CA ALA A 27 18.10 4.52 28.58
C ALA A 27 17.31 3.79 27.51
N SER A 28 16.57 2.75 27.89
CA SER A 28 15.80 1.90 26.98
C SER A 28 14.33 1.88 27.37
N SER A 29 13.46 2.17 26.40
CA SER A 29 12.00 2.04 26.52
C SER A 29 11.49 1.21 25.35
N VAL A 30 10.59 0.26 25.64
CA VAL A 30 10.04 -0.64 24.64
C VAL A 30 8.55 -0.39 24.52
N VAL A 31 8.08 -0.26 23.28
CA VAL A 31 6.68 -0.07 22.93
C VAL A 31 6.25 -1.19 21.97
N GLN A 32 4.99 -1.58 22.05
CA GLN A 32 4.40 -2.50 21.09
C GLN A 32 3.47 -1.71 20.18
N VAL A 33 3.71 -1.79 18.87
CA VAL A 33 2.93 -1.07 17.86
C VAL A 33 2.41 -2.08 16.84
N PRO A 34 1.10 -2.11 16.56
CA PRO A 34 0.54 -3.06 15.61
C PRO A 34 1.01 -2.73 14.19
N ALA A 35 1.52 -3.74 13.47
CA ALA A 35 1.92 -3.62 12.08
C ALA A 35 0.71 -3.84 11.16
N VAL A 36 -0.04 -2.77 10.91
CA VAL A 36 -1.21 -2.76 10.00
C VAL A 36 -0.96 -1.84 8.80
N ARG A 37 -1.54 -2.15 7.64
CA ARG A 37 -1.26 -1.43 6.38
C ARG A 37 -1.52 0.08 6.47
N GLU A 38 -2.51 0.49 7.27
CA GLU A 38 -2.90 1.88 7.47
C GLU A 38 -1.79 2.71 8.13
N ARG A 39 -0.82 2.06 8.77
CA ARG A 39 0.34 2.69 9.40
C ARG A 39 1.58 2.70 8.52
N HIS A 40 1.52 2.19 7.29
CA HIS A 40 2.65 2.29 6.38
C HIS A 40 2.96 3.77 6.11
N GLY A 41 4.20 4.17 6.40
CA GLY A 41 4.65 5.54 6.24
C GLY A 41 4.46 6.42 7.47
N ASP A 42 3.83 5.92 8.54
CA ASP A 42 3.80 6.59 9.84
C ASP A 42 5.22 6.86 10.34
N LEU A 43 5.40 7.97 11.04
CA LEU A 43 6.66 8.32 11.70
C LEU A 43 6.63 7.92 13.18
N LEU A 44 7.58 7.06 13.55
CA LEU A 44 7.91 6.75 14.93
C LEU A 44 8.98 7.73 15.42
N ARG A 45 8.67 8.47 16.47
CA ARG A 45 9.60 9.38 17.13
C ARG A 45 9.99 8.85 18.51
N CYS A 46 11.28 8.70 18.74
CA CYS A 46 11.86 8.41 20.06
C CYS A 46 12.42 9.71 20.63
N VAL A 47 12.07 10.04 21.87
CA VAL A 47 12.45 11.30 22.52
C VAL A 47 13.23 10.97 23.80
N ALA A 48 14.43 11.55 23.92
CA ALA A 48 15.25 11.48 25.11
C ALA A 48 15.24 12.84 25.82
N TYR A 49 14.94 12.84 27.11
CA TYR A 49 14.92 14.03 27.95
C TYR A 49 16.14 14.06 28.86
N HIS A 50 16.84 15.21 28.89
CA HIS A 50 17.96 15.42 29.80
C HIS A 50 18.20 16.93 29.98
N GLU A 51 18.45 17.36 31.21
CA GLU A 51 18.64 18.78 31.55
C GLU A 51 19.88 19.40 30.90
N SER A 52 20.85 18.60 30.48
CA SER A 52 22.03 19.11 29.77
C SER A 52 21.77 19.45 28.30
N TYR A 53 20.64 19.01 27.72
CA TYR A 53 20.29 19.38 26.36
C TYR A 53 19.80 20.82 26.33
N SER A 54 20.26 21.61 25.36
CA SER A 54 19.85 23.00 25.18
C SER A 54 18.33 23.15 25.02
N ALA A 55 17.71 22.21 24.30
CA ALA A 55 16.26 22.12 24.11
C ALA A 55 15.56 21.21 25.15
N LYS A 56 16.26 20.80 26.22
CA LYS A 56 15.85 19.83 27.27
C LYS A 56 15.48 18.42 26.79
N SER A 57 15.41 18.23 25.48
CA SER A 57 15.13 16.97 24.83
C SER A 57 15.78 16.91 23.45
N VAL A 58 16.03 15.70 22.99
CA VAL A 58 16.42 15.39 21.62
C VAL A 58 15.55 14.27 21.10
N SER A 59 15.33 14.22 19.79
CA SER A 59 14.49 13.18 19.20
C SER A 59 15.07 12.64 17.91
N VAL A 60 14.77 11.36 17.66
CA VAL A 60 15.08 10.68 16.40
C VAL A 60 13.80 10.09 15.83
N GLU A 61 13.71 10.04 14.51
CA GLU A 61 12.53 9.57 13.80
C GLU A 61 12.87 8.38 12.88
N ALA A 62 11.96 7.44 12.80
CA ALA A 62 12.01 6.31 11.88
C ALA A 62 10.66 6.15 11.18
N LYS A 63 10.67 5.96 9.86
CA LYS A 63 9.46 5.73 9.07
C LYS A 63 9.08 4.25 9.09
N MET A 64 7.81 3.94 9.33
CA MET A 64 7.32 2.57 9.29
C MET A 64 7.22 2.04 7.86
N ASP A 65 7.96 1.00 7.54
CA ASP A 65 7.86 0.29 6.26
C ASP A 65 7.09 -1.04 6.43
N ILE A 66 5.76 -0.95 6.46
CA ILE A 66 4.87 -2.11 6.61
C ILE A 66 4.56 -2.69 5.25
N LYS A 67 4.89 -3.97 5.05
CA LYS A 67 4.59 -4.72 3.82
C LYS A 67 3.20 -5.33 3.90
N TYR A 68 2.41 -5.21 2.84
CA TYR A 68 1.04 -5.71 2.75
C TYR A 68 0.66 -6.14 1.33
N ALA A 69 -0.27 -7.09 1.23
CA ALA A 69 -0.79 -7.58 -0.05
C ALA A 69 -1.64 -6.50 -0.76
N PRO A 70 -1.76 -6.56 -2.09
CA PRO A 70 -2.43 -5.51 -2.84
C PRO A 70 -3.93 -5.49 -2.61
N THR A 71 -4.51 -4.30 -2.55
CA THR A 71 -5.95 -4.07 -2.72
C THR A 71 -6.17 -3.30 -4.01
N ILE A 72 -7.21 -3.64 -4.77
CA ILE A 72 -7.46 -3.05 -6.09
C ILE A 72 -8.78 -2.32 -6.17
N ARG A 73 -8.85 -1.34 -7.08
CA ARG A 73 -10.07 -0.62 -7.47
C ARG A 73 -10.10 -0.41 -8.97
N LEU A 74 -11.29 -0.52 -9.56
CA LEU A 74 -11.53 -0.30 -10.99
C LEU A 74 -12.02 1.13 -11.26
N ILE A 75 -11.49 1.76 -12.30
CA ILE A 75 -11.91 3.09 -12.78
C ILE A 75 -12.14 3.02 -14.29
N GLY A 76 -13.11 3.80 -14.79
CA GLY A 76 -13.40 3.93 -16.21
C GLY A 76 -14.40 2.91 -16.74
N ALA A 77 -15.08 2.19 -15.84
CA ALA A 77 -16.21 1.33 -16.20
C ALA A 77 -17.28 2.14 -16.95
N PRO A 78 -17.75 1.68 -18.12
CA PRO A 78 -18.78 2.40 -18.86
C PRO A 78 -20.11 2.33 -18.10
N SER A 79 -20.86 3.44 -18.11
CA SER A 79 -22.20 3.51 -17.52
C SER A 79 -23.34 3.28 -18.53
N VAL A 80 -22.99 3.19 -19.82
CA VAL A 80 -23.89 2.99 -20.94
C VAL A 80 -23.22 1.98 -21.89
N ASP A 81 -24.03 1.29 -22.68
CA ASP A 81 -23.54 0.42 -23.75
C ASP A 81 -22.68 1.21 -24.74
N LEU A 82 -21.61 0.58 -25.20
CA LEU A 82 -20.66 1.20 -26.10
C LEU A 82 -21.08 0.97 -27.56
N GLU A 83 -20.83 1.93 -28.44
CA GLU A 83 -21.13 1.82 -29.88
C GLU A 83 -19.95 1.20 -30.66
N ASP A 84 -20.24 0.14 -31.44
CA ASP A 84 -19.30 -0.57 -32.30
C ASP A 84 -18.58 0.38 -33.27
N GLU A 85 -17.25 0.34 -33.27
CA GLU A 85 -16.35 1.14 -34.13
C GLU A 85 -16.45 2.67 -33.94
N ASN A 86 -17.18 3.16 -32.93
CA ASN A 86 -17.33 4.60 -32.65
C ASN A 86 -16.72 5.00 -31.30
N ASP A 87 -16.99 4.22 -30.25
CA ASP A 87 -16.55 4.56 -28.89
C ASP A 87 -15.13 4.10 -28.58
N SER A 88 -14.57 4.64 -27.49
CA SER A 88 -13.30 4.19 -26.93
C SER A 88 -13.43 4.00 -25.43
N LEU A 89 -12.83 2.94 -24.91
CA LEU A 89 -12.84 2.63 -23.49
C LEU A 89 -11.42 2.67 -22.92
N THR A 90 -11.29 3.21 -21.72
CA THR A 90 -10.04 3.16 -20.94
C THR A 90 -10.36 2.72 -19.53
N LEU A 91 -10.01 1.48 -19.22
CA LEU A 91 -10.16 0.90 -17.89
C LEU A 91 -8.83 1.00 -17.14
N ARG A 92 -8.88 1.35 -15.86
CA ARG A 92 -7.71 1.38 -14.98
C ARG A 92 -7.96 0.52 -13.75
N CYS A 93 -7.01 -0.34 -13.44
CA CYS A 93 -7.02 -1.14 -12.24
C CYS A 93 -5.94 -0.65 -11.31
N ILE A 94 -6.31 0.16 -10.33
CA ILE A 94 -5.34 0.80 -9.44
C ILE A 94 -5.11 -0.08 -8.22
N SER A 95 -3.86 -0.37 -7.90
CA SER A 95 -3.47 -1.15 -6.74
C SER A 95 -2.87 -0.28 -5.63
N ASP A 96 -3.38 -0.41 -4.40
CA ASP A 96 -2.67 0.00 -3.18
C ASP A 96 -1.92 -1.21 -2.61
N ALA A 97 -0.59 -1.15 -2.60
CA ALA A 97 0.30 -2.24 -2.20
C ALA A 97 1.66 -1.73 -1.75
N ASN A 98 2.30 -2.44 -0.82
CA ASN A 98 3.72 -2.29 -0.52
C ASN A 98 4.37 -3.67 -0.30
N PRO A 99 5.36 -4.09 -1.11
CA PRO A 99 5.96 -3.38 -2.25
C PRO A 99 4.98 -3.19 -3.43
N PRO A 100 5.36 -2.39 -4.46
CA PRO A 100 4.54 -2.21 -5.66
C PRO A 100 4.11 -3.54 -6.28
N ALA A 101 2.86 -3.59 -6.76
CA ALA A 101 2.26 -4.79 -7.32
C ALA A 101 2.34 -4.82 -8.86
N SER A 102 2.44 -6.02 -9.43
CA SER A 102 2.19 -6.25 -10.85
C SER A 102 0.70 -6.46 -11.08
N ILE A 103 0.17 -5.89 -12.16
CA ILE A 103 -1.25 -5.97 -12.52
C ILE A 103 -1.43 -6.87 -13.74
N VAL A 104 -2.48 -7.68 -13.73
CA VAL A 104 -2.86 -8.53 -14.86
C VAL A 104 -4.34 -8.33 -15.16
N TRP A 105 -4.62 -7.93 -16.39
CA TRP A 105 -5.94 -7.96 -16.98
C TRP A 105 -6.13 -9.26 -17.76
N ARG A 106 -7.24 -9.97 -17.53
CA ARG A 106 -7.63 -11.16 -18.30
C ARG A 106 -9.05 -11.04 -18.77
N ARG A 107 -9.35 -11.64 -19.92
CA ARG A 107 -10.73 -11.81 -20.37
C ARG A 107 -11.28 -13.12 -19.81
N ALA A 108 -12.29 -13.05 -18.95
CA ALA A 108 -12.81 -14.22 -18.24
C ALA A 108 -13.31 -15.29 -19.23
N GLY A 109 -13.11 -16.55 -18.86
CA GLY A 109 -13.39 -17.70 -19.74
C GLY A 109 -12.32 -17.94 -20.82
N ARG A 110 -11.32 -17.07 -20.95
CA ARG A 110 -10.12 -17.29 -21.77
C ARG A 110 -8.90 -17.16 -20.87
N SER A 111 -7.89 -18.01 -21.05
CA SER A 111 -6.58 -17.84 -20.40
C SER A 111 -5.76 -16.69 -21.02
N GLU A 112 -6.42 -15.81 -21.77
CA GLU A 112 -5.82 -14.75 -22.56
C GLU A 112 -5.59 -13.52 -21.69
N ILE A 113 -4.34 -13.07 -21.65
CA ILE A 113 -3.94 -11.83 -20.98
C ILE A 113 -4.34 -10.69 -21.90
N ALA A 114 -5.22 -9.81 -21.42
CA ALA A 114 -5.63 -8.61 -22.15
C ALA A 114 -4.62 -7.47 -21.99
N SER A 115 -3.99 -7.37 -20.81
CA SER A 115 -2.94 -6.38 -20.53
C SER A 115 -2.14 -6.78 -19.28
N LEU A 116 -0.87 -6.38 -19.22
CA LEU A 116 -0.01 -6.45 -18.03
C LEU A 116 0.26 -5.08 -17.42
N GLN A 117 -0.46 -4.06 -17.90
CA GLN A 117 -0.35 -2.68 -17.42
C GLN A 117 -1.52 -2.35 -16.50
N GLU A 118 -1.39 -1.27 -15.72
CA GLU A 118 -2.50 -0.71 -14.92
C GLU A 118 -3.72 -0.41 -15.79
N THR A 119 -3.47 0.06 -17.01
CA THR A 119 -4.48 0.52 -17.96
C THR A 119 -4.73 -0.50 -19.06
N LEU A 120 -6.01 -0.72 -19.37
CA LEU A 120 -6.49 -1.42 -20.55
C LEU A 120 -7.22 -0.41 -21.46
N ILE A 121 -6.76 -0.26 -22.69
CA ILE A 121 -7.32 0.69 -23.67
C ILE A 121 -7.92 -0.11 -24.83
N LEU A 122 -9.17 0.18 -25.17
CA LEU A 122 -9.87 -0.35 -26.33
C LEU A 122 -10.28 0.84 -27.20
N ARG A 123 -9.73 0.96 -28.42
CA ARG A 123 -9.92 2.14 -29.28
C ARG A 123 -9.76 1.79 -30.78
N PRO A 124 -10.83 1.92 -31.59
CA PRO A 124 -12.22 1.95 -31.15
C PRO A 124 -12.59 0.62 -30.48
N VAL A 125 -13.69 0.59 -29.73
CA VAL A 125 -14.25 -0.68 -29.25
C VAL A 125 -14.97 -1.38 -30.40
N SER A 126 -14.91 -2.71 -30.39
CA SER A 126 -15.65 -3.53 -31.34
C SER A 126 -16.54 -4.54 -30.61
N ARG A 127 -17.54 -5.11 -31.29
CA ARG A 127 -18.33 -6.25 -30.78
C ARG A 127 -17.48 -7.45 -30.36
N ARG A 128 -16.26 -7.57 -30.89
CA ARG A 128 -15.31 -8.63 -30.50
C ARG A 128 -14.69 -8.38 -29.13
N ASP A 129 -14.74 -7.16 -28.61
CA ASP A 129 -14.26 -6.79 -27.29
C ASP A 129 -15.32 -7.01 -26.20
N ALA A 130 -16.58 -7.24 -26.56
CA ALA A 130 -17.64 -7.51 -25.60
C ALA A 130 -17.37 -8.75 -24.74
N GLY A 131 -17.59 -8.68 -23.44
CA GLY A 131 -17.41 -9.79 -22.52
C GLY A 131 -16.90 -9.37 -21.15
N LEU A 132 -16.61 -10.37 -20.32
CA LEU A 132 -16.17 -10.17 -18.95
C LEU A 132 -14.65 -9.98 -18.88
N TYR A 133 -14.20 -8.87 -18.33
CA TYR A 133 -12.80 -8.59 -18.04
C TYR A 133 -12.56 -8.68 -16.54
N THR A 134 -11.39 -9.17 -16.17
CA THR A 134 -10.96 -9.33 -14.79
C THR A 134 -9.63 -8.64 -14.58
N CYS A 135 -9.46 -7.98 -13.45
CA CYS A 135 -8.18 -7.47 -12.99
C CYS A 135 -7.78 -8.14 -11.68
N GLN A 136 -6.49 -8.44 -11.54
CA GLN A 136 -5.87 -8.86 -10.30
C GLN A 136 -4.49 -8.22 -10.16
N ALA A 137 -4.09 -7.88 -8.94
CA ALA A 137 -2.75 -7.40 -8.62
C ALA A 137 -2.03 -8.38 -7.68
N GLN A 138 -0.71 -8.48 -7.83
CA GLN A 138 0.13 -9.36 -7.02
C GLN A 138 1.44 -8.68 -6.65
N ASN A 139 1.87 -8.84 -5.39
CA ASN A 139 3.21 -8.50 -4.94
C ASN A 139 3.82 -9.68 -4.15
N THR A 140 4.98 -9.47 -3.53
CA THR A 140 5.68 -10.51 -2.76
C THR A 140 4.96 -10.92 -1.48
N VAL A 141 4.00 -10.14 -0.99
CA VAL A 141 3.24 -10.42 0.22
C VAL A 141 1.99 -11.26 -0.10
N GLY A 142 1.40 -11.05 -1.26
CA GLY A 142 0.24 -11.81 -1.70
C GLY A 142 -0.44 -11.25 -2.94
N THR A 143 -1.68 -11.66 -3.13
CA THR A 143 -2.49 -11.36 -4.31
C THR A 143 -3.79 -10.68 -3.86
N SER A 144 -4.27 -9.72 -4.66
CA SER A 144 -5.57 -9.09 -4.42
C SER A 144 -6.73 -10.03 -4.75
N GLU A 145 -7.89 -9.71 -4.19
CA GLU A 145 -9.16 -10.16 -4.75
C GLU A 145 -9.26 -9.76 -6.23
N GLN A 146 -9.94 -10.58 -7.02
CA GLN A 146 -10.17 -10.31 -8.42
C GLN A 146 -11.41 -9.43 -8.60
N LEU A 147 -11.28 -8.33 -9.32
CA LEU A 147 -12.42 -7.50 -9.73
C LEU A 147 -12.80 -7.79 -11.16
N SER A 148 -14.10 -7.83 -11.44
CA SER A 148 -14.64 -8.16 -12.76
C SER A 148 -15.52 -7.04 -13.29
N ILE A 149 -15.52 -6.87 -14.61
CA ILE A 149 -16.36 -5.90 -15.32
C ILE A 149 -16.90 -6.50 -16.62
N GLN A 150 -18.21 -6.42 -16.81
CA GLN A 150 -18.87 -6.82 -18.05
C GLN A 150 -18.85 -5.64 -19.02
N LEU A 151 -18.36 -5.88 -20.23
CA LEU A 151 -18.40 -4.91 -21.33
C LEU A 151 -19.42 -5.35 -22.36
N ASP A 152 -20.37 -4.46 -22.65
CA ASP A 152 -21.41 -4.67 -23.65
C ASP A 152 -21.25 -3.62 -24.77
N VAL A 153 -21.21 -4.09 -26.01
CA VAL A 153 -21.01 -3.28 -27.23
C VAL A 153 -22.16 -3.54 -28.19
N LYS A 154 -22.82 -2.48 -28.65
CA LYS A 154 -23.98 -2.48 -29.54
C LYS A 154 -23.59 -2.30 -31.00
#